data_AF-A0A372Z6G5-F1
#
_entry.id   AF-A0A372Z6G5-F1
#
_cell.length_a   1.000
_cell.length_b   1.000
_cell.length_c   1.000
_cell.angle_alpha   90.00
_cell.angle_beta   90.00
_cell.angle_gamma   90.00
#
_symmetry.space_group_name_H-M   'P 1'
#
loop_
_entity.id
_entity.type
_entity.pdbx_description
1 polymer ?
#
loop_
_entity_poly.entity_id
_entity_poly.type
_entity_poly.pdbx_seq_one_letter_code
_entity_poly.pdbx_strand_id
1 'polypeptide(L)'
;MNILKQIYEIYEYLFYRTYIWQLRLWGEKRSPEVAGLLLPTSLFTFVFVGPIVGVLHSLEVQNNEELGILLAVIFTFAAHRLFVSDGRYLSIADKYRNETKEKQRQRMKQVWIFLAINLIWVIFCIFLFIKVIPPPSNADTSNKNPSPEYIEMLKDIRDQRPQ
;
A
#
# COMPACT_ATOMS: atom_id res chain seq x y z
N MET A 1 -23.17 -8.11 -17.42
CA MET A 1 -22.14 -7.04 -17.42
C MET A 1 -20.87 -7.65 -16.86
N ASN A 2 -19.74 -7.58 -17.57
CA ASN A 2 -18.50 -8.23 -17.15
C ASN A 2 -17.93 -7.53 -15.89
N ILE A 3 -17.69 -8.29 -14.82
CA ILE A 3 -17.18 -7.79 -13.52
C ILE A 3 -15.83 -7.08 -13.72
N LEU A 4 -14.96 -7.63 -14.57
CA LEU A 4 -13.67 -7.03 -14.88
C LEU A 4 -13.80 -5.63 -15.49
N LYS A 5 -14.81 -5.46 -16.36
CA LYS A 5 -15.10 -4.14 -16.96
C LYS A 5 -15.57 -3.14 -15.91
N GLN A 6 -16.40 -3.56 -14.95
CA GLN A 6 -16.85 -2.69 -13.86
C GLN A 6 -15.69 -2.26 -12.97
N ILE A 7 -14.82 -3.20 -12.59
CA ILE A 7 -13.63 -2.90 -11.77
C ILE A 7 -12.73 -1.93 -12.52
N TYR A 8 -12.47 -2.18 -13.81
CA TYR A 8 -11.69 -1.27 -14.65
C TYR A 8 -12.30 0.14 -14.70
N GLU A 9 -13.62 0.28 -14.93
CA GLU A 9 -14.28 1.59 -14.93
C GLU A 9 -14.19 2.32 -13.58
N ILE A 10 -14.20 1.59 -12.46
CA ILE A 10 -14.01 2.17 -11.13
C ILE A 10 -12.59 2.68 -10.97
N TYR A 11 -11.57 1.88 -11.34
CA TYR A 11 -10.18 2.29 -11.28
C TYR A 11 -9.87 3.47 -12.22
N GLU A 12 -10.40 3.45 -13.44
CA GLU A 12 -10.25 4.53 -14.42
C GLU A 12 -10.85 5.84 -13.88
N TYR A 13 -12.04 5.77 -13.28
CA TYR A 13 -12.70 6.92 -12.70
C TYR A 13 -12.00 7.41 -11.40
N LEU A 14 -11.45 6.49 -10.60
CA LEU A 14 -10.63 6.83 -9.45
C LEU A 14 -9.36 7.58 -9.87
N PHE A 15 -8.66 7.06 -10.89
CA PHE A 15 -7.51 7.73 -11.50
C PHE A 15 -7.87 9.13 -12.01
N TYR A 16 -8.98 9.27 -12.73
CA TYR A 16 -9.44 10.58 -13.20
C TYR A 16 -9.60 11.57 -12.03
N ARG A 17 -10.22 11.15 -10.93
CA ARG A 17 -10.43 12.01 -9.76
C ARG A 17 -9.13 12.45 -9.11
N THR A 18 -8.20 11.52 -8.92
CA THR A 18 -6.90 11.85 -8.33
C THR A 18 -6.05 12.68 -9.26
N TYR A 19 -6.05 12.39 -10.57
CA TYR A 19 -5.40 13.21 -11.59
C TYR A 19 -5.89 14.66 -11.54
N ILE A 20 -7.19 14.90 -11.61
CA ILE A 20 -7.75 16.26 -11.57
C ILE A 20 -7.45 16.96 -10.24
N TRP A 21 -7.46 16.22 -9.12
CA TRP A 21 -7.10 16.78 -7.82
C TRP A 21 -5.62 17.18 -7.76
N GLN A 22 -4.71 16.33 -8.24
CA GLN A 22 -3.28 16.63 -8.33
C GLN A 22 -2.99 17.80 -9.28
N LEU A 23 -3.68 17.84 -10.42
CA LEU A 23 -3.59 18.94 -11.39
C LEU A 23 -4.01 20.27 -10.77
N ARG A 24 -5.08 20.28 -9.95
CA ARG A 24 -5.54 21.49 -9.25
C ARG A 24 -4.59 21.93 -8.14
N LEU A 25 -3.94 21.00 -7.45
CA LEU A 25 -3.04 21.29 -6.34
C LEU A 25 -1.66 21.78 -6.81
N TRP A 26 -1.10 21.14 -7.84
CA TRP A 26 0.31 21.31 -8.22
C TRP A 26 0.49 21.90 -9.61
N GLY A 27 -0.59 22.07 -10.37
CA GLY A 27 -0.53 22.48 -11.77
C GLY A 27 0.10 21.42 -12.68
N GLU A 28 0.28 21.77 -13.96
CA GLU A 28 0.81 20.84 -14.98
C GLU A 28 2.31 20.54 -14.82
N LYS A 29 3.06 21.39 -14.11
CA LYS A 29 4.53 21.31 -14.02
C LYS A 29 5.07 20.11 -13.22
N ARG A 30 4.22 19.36 -12.51
CA ARG A 30 4.63 18.27 -11.62
C ARG A 30 4.12 16.88 -12.02
N SER A 31 3.83 16.65 -13.30
CA SER A 31 3.33 15.37 -13.79
C SER A 31 2.14 14.83 -12.98
N PRO A 32 1.03 15.58 -12.91
CA PRO A 32 -0.16 15.20 -12.15
C PRO A 32 -0.73 13.84 -12.56
N GLU A 33 -0.47 13.40 -13.80
CA GLU A 33 -0.80 12.07 -14.31
C GLU A 33 -0.09 10.95 -13.56
N VAL A 34 1.19 11.12 -13.21
CA VAL A 34 1.96 10.13 -12.43
C VAL A 34 1.54 10.17 -10.97
N ALA A 35 1.38 11.37 -10.40
CA ALA A 35 0.90 11.51 -9.02
C ALA A 35 -0.55 10.99 -8.84
N GLY A 36 -1.37 11.10 -9.89
CA GLY A 36 -2.74 10.60 -9.93
C GLY A 36 -2.81 9.07 -9.86
N LEU A 37 -1.78 8.34 -10.31
CA LEU A 37 -1.72 6.88 -10.23
C LEU A 37 -1.56 6.35 -8.80
N LEU A 38 -1.00 7.15 -7.88
CA LEU A 38 -0.62 6.68 -6.55
C LEU A 38 -1.77 5.97 -5.82
N LEU A 39 -2.97 6.53 -5.82
CA LEU A 39 -4.10 5.94 -5.10
C LEU A 39 -4.62 4.65 -5.78
N PRO A 40 -4.89 4.62 -7.11
CA PRO A 40 -5.15 3.39 -7.84
C PRO A 40 -4.11 2.27 -7.60
N THR A 41 -2.81 2.58 -7.71
CA THR A 41 -1.75 1.57 -7.56
C THR A 41 -1.61 1.11 -6.12
N SER A 42 -1.75 2.01 -5.14
CA SER A 42 -1.70 1.67 -3.72
C SER A 42 -2.85 0.73 -3.35
N LEU A 43 -4.09 1.06 -3.74
CA LEU A 43 -5.25 0.20 -3.51
C LEU A 43 -5.05 -1.18 -4.14
N PHE A 44 -4.56 -1.22 -5.37
CA PHE A 44 -4.27 -2.48 -6.02
C PHE A 44 -3.25 -3.31 -5.22
N THR A 45 -2.17 -2.68 -4.77
CA THR A 45 -1.11 -3.33 -4.00
C THR A 45 -1.64 -3.88 -2.68
N PHE A 46 -2.41 -3.10 -1.92
CA PHE A 46 -2.99 -3.54 -0.65
C PHE A 46 -4.03 -4.66 -0.80
N VAL A 47 -4.77 -4.67 -1.91
CA VAL A 47 -5.87 -5.63 -2.11
C VAL A 47 -5.38 -6.95 -2.65
N PHE A 48 -4.36 -6.94 -3.51
CA PHE A 48 -3.86 -8.14 -4.18
C PHE A 48 -2.49 -8.58 -3.67
N VAL A 49 -1.50 -7.69 -3.64
CA VAL A 49 -0.12 -8.06 -3.29
C VAL A 49 0.00 -8.39 -1.80
N GLY A 50 -0.55 -7.56 -0.92
CA GLY A 50 -0.47 -7.76 0.53
C GLY A 50 -1.00 -9.13 0.99
N PRO A 51 -2.22 -9.53 0.60
CA PRO A 51 -2.76 -10.84 0.97
C PRO A 51 -1.95 -12.01 0.40
N ILE A 52 -1.47 -11.91 -0.84
CA ILE A 52 -0.63 -12.96 -1.45
C ILE A 52 0.67 -13.13 -0.66
N VAL A 53 1.40 -12.04 -0.43
CA VAL A 53 2.67 -12.06 0.30
C VAL A 53 2.49 -12.64 1.69
N GLY A 54 1.40 -12.29 2.36
CA GLY A 54 1.19 -12.78 3.71
C GLY A 54 0.66 -14.23 3.77
N VAL A 55 -0.11 -14.71 2.78
CA VAL A 55 -0.36 -16.16 2.65
C VAL A 55 0.95 -16.90 2.44
N LEU A 56 1.82 -16.42 1.55
CA LEU A 56 3.15 -17.01 1.32
C LEU A 56 4.02 -16.98 2.58
N HIS A 57 3.93 -15.90 3.38
CA HIS A 57 4.61 -15.81 4.67
C HIS A 57 4.12 -16.88 5.65
N SER A 58 2.81 -17.11 5.70
CA SER A 58 2.20 -18.14 6.56
C SER A 58 2.55 -19.57 6.12
N LEU A 59 2.94 -19.76 4.86
CA LEU A 59 3.41 -21.02 4.30
C LEU A 59 4.95 -21.18 4.37
N GLU A 60 5.65 -20.26 5.04
CA GLU A 60 7.11 -20.23 5.18
C GLU A 60 7.87 -20.28 3.83
N VAL A 61 7.26 -19.71 2.78
CA VAL A 61 7.88 -19.64 1.45
C VAL A 61 9.04 -18.65 1.49
N GLN A 62 10.24 -19.11 1.12
CA GLN A 62 11.42 -18.26 1.00
C GLN A 62 11.24 -17.19 -0.08
N ASN A 63 11.86 -16.02 0.12
CA ASN A 63 11.85 -14.87 -0.80
C ASN A 63 10.45 -14.32 -1.15
N ASN A 64 9.45 -14.55 -0.28
CA ASN A 64 8.10 -14.03 -0.44
C ASN A 64 8.04 -12.49 -0.51
N GLU A 65 8.92 -11.78 0.21
CA GLU A 65 9.04 -10.33 0.15
C GLU A 65 9.50 -9.83 -1.22
N GLU A 66 10.54 -10.46 -1.79
CA GLU A 66 11.05 -10.13 -3.13
C GLU A 66 9.98 -10.36 -4.21
N LEU A 67 9.24 -11.45 -4.09
CA LEU A 67 8.11 -11.75 -4.96
C LEU A 67 7.01 -10.69 -4.81
N GLY A 68 6.74 -10.23 -3.59
CA GLY A 68 5.82 -9.13 -3.32
C GLY A 68 6.22 -7.83 -4.00
N ILE A 69 7.49 -7.46 -3.90
CA ILE A 69 8.07 -6.28 -4.56
C ILE A 69 7.95 -6.42 -6.08
N LEU A 70 8.33 -7.58 -6.63
CA LEU A 70 8.23 -7.85 -8.07
C LEU A 70 6.79 -7.70 -8.57
N LEU A 71 5.82 -8.26 -7.87
CA LEU A 71 4.40 -8.09 -8.20
C LEU A 71 3.99 -6.63 -8.15
N ALA A 72 4.35 -5.88 -7.11
CA ALA A 72 4.03 -4.46 -6.99
C ALA A 72 4.61 -3.63 -8.14
N VAL A 73 5.84 -3.93 -8.58
CA VAL A 73 6.48 -3.29 -9.74
C VAL A 73 5.73 -3.61 -11.04
N ILE A 74 5.40 -4.88 -11.29
CA ILE A 74 4.63 -5.31 -12.47
C ILE A 74 3.28 -4.59 -12.52
N PHE A 75 2.57 -4.52 -11.39
CA PHE A 75 1.27 -3.86 -11.33
C PHE A 75 1.36 -2.35 -11.51
N THR A 76 2.38 -1.71 -10.94
CA THR A 76 2.63 -0.29 -11.15
C THR A 76 2.90 0.00 -12.63
N PHE A 77 3.71 -0.84 -13.28
CA PHE A 77 3.97 -0.72 -14.72
C PHE A 77 2.70 -0.94 -15.56
N ALA A 78 1.88 -1.93 -15.22
CA ALA A 78 0.61 -2.18 -15.89
C ALA A 78 -0.36 -1.00 -15.73
N ALA A 79 -0.50 -0.45 -14.52
CA ALA A 79 -1.35 0.72 -14.26
C ALA A 79 -0.86 1.95 -15.04
N HIS A 80 0.45 2.18 -15.08
CA HIS A 80 1.04 3.24 -15.89
C HIS A 80 0.71 3.07 -17.38
N ARG A 81 0.84 1.85 -17.92
CA ARG A 81 0.49 1.53 -19.31
C ARG A 81 -1.00 1.72 -19.62
N LEU A 82 -1.88 1.42 -18.67
CA LEU A 82 -3.32 1.50 -18.86
C LEU A 82 -3.85 2.94 -18.78
N PHE A 83 -3.35 3.74 -17.86
CA PHE A 83 -3.94 5.05 -17.56
C PHE A 83 -3.11 6.25 -18.03
N VAL A 84 -1.79 6.12 -18.14
CA VAL A 84 -0.88 7.26 -18.41
C VAL A 84 -0.21 7.18 -19.78
N SER A 85 0.28 6.00 -20.17
CA SER A 85 0.98 5.81 -21.46
C SER A 85 0.19 6.34 -22.65
N ASP A 86 0.91 6.84 -23.66
CA ASP A 86 0.36 7.27 -24.96
C ASP A 86 -0.70 8.38 -24.85
N GLY A 87 -0.65 9.20 -23.79
CA GLY A 87 -1.63 10.27 -23.59
C GLY A 87 -3.03 9.78 -23.19
N ARG A 88 -3.18 8.52 -22.76
CA ARG A 88 -4.47 7.95 -22.33
C ARG A 88 -5.13 8.75 -21.21
N TYR A 89 -4.34 9.38 -20.35
CA TYR A 89 -4.85 10.23 -19.27
C TYR A 89 -5.68 11.41 -19.81
N LEU A 90 -5.35 11.95 -20.99
CA LEU A 90 -6.14 12.98 -21.66
C LEU A 90 -7.48 12.44 -22.16
N SER A 91 -7.47 11.26 -22.79
CA SER A 91 -8.70 10.58 -23.24
C SER A 91 -9.63 10.27 -22.06
N ILE A 92 -9.07 9.81 -20.95
CA ILE A 92 -9.82 9.57 -19.70
C ILE A 92 -10.37 10.89 -19.14
N ALA A 93 -9.56 11.95 -19.13
CA ALA A 93 -10.02 13.26 -18.67
C ALA A 93 -11.18 13.79 -19.53
N ASP A 94 -11.07 13.71 -20.85
CA ASP A 94 -12.12 14.14 -21.78
C ASP A 94 -13.41 13.32 -21.63
N LYS A 95 -13.30 12.00 -21.42
CA LYS A 95 -14.43 11.11 -21.17
C LYS A 95 -15.28 11.55 -19.98
N TYR A 96 -14.64 12.04 -18.91
CA TYR A 96 -15.32 12.42 -17.65
C TYR A 96 -15.46 13.93 -17.43
N ARG A 97 -14.91 14.77 -18.32
CA ARG A 97 -14.90 16.24 -18.18
C ARG A 97 -16.30 16.83 -18.11
N ASN A 98 -17.20 16.36 -18.97
CA ASN A 98 -18.55 16.91 -19.14
C ASN A 98 -19.63 15.97 -18.59
N GLU A 99 -19.31 15.15 -17.59
CA GLU A 99 -20.31 14.27 -16.98
C GLU A 99 -21.41 15.05 -16.26
N THR A 100 -22.65 14.56 -16.29
CA THR A 100 -23.75 15.15 -15.54
C THR A 100 -23.58 14.92 -14.04
N LYS A 101 -24.07 15.85 -13.20
CA LYS A 101 -24.01 15.73 -11.72
C LYS A 101 -24.60 14.42 -11.19
N GLU A 102 -25.62 13.88 -11.87
CA GLU A 102 -26.24 12.60 -11.51
C GLU A 102 -25.31 11.42 -11.75
N LYS A 103 -24.71 11.32 -12.95
CA LYS A 103 -23.73 10.28 -13.29
C LYS A 103 -22.50 10.37 -12.40
N GLN A 104 -22.06 11.61 -12.14
CA GLN A 104 -20.98 11.90 -11.20
C GLN A 104 -21.25 11.30 -9.83
N ARG A 105 -22.43 11.58 -9.26
CA ARG A 105 -22.84 11.09 -7.94
C ARG A 105 -22.93 9.56 -7.92
N GLN A 106 -23.46 8.95 -8.98
CA GLN A 106 -23.55 7.50 -9.11
C GLN A 106 -22.17 6.84 -9.13
N ARG A 107 -21.24 7.31 -9.96
CA ARG A 107 -19.88 6.76 -10.04
C ARG A 107 -19.08 7.01 -8.76
N MET A 108 -19.24 8.18 -8.14
CA MET A 108 -18.65 8.44 -6.82
C MET A 108 -19.19 7.47 -5.76
N LYS A 109 -20.49 7.16 -5.77
CA LYS A 109 -21.06 6.15 -4.87
C LYS A 109 -20.42 4.78 -5.11
N GLN A 110 -20.19 4.38 -6.36
CA GLN A 110 -19.49 3.13 -6.69
C GLN A 110 -18.05 3.14 -6.18
N VAL A 111 -17.31 4.24 -6.36
CA VAL A 111 -15.96 4.38 -5.81
C VAL A 111 -15.97 4.27 -4.29
N TRP A 112 -16.88 4.96 -3.59
CA TRP A 112 -16.97 4.88 -2.14
C TRP A 112 -17.30 3.48 -1.64
N ILE A 113 -18.24 2.79 -2.30
CA ILE A 113 -18.55 1.38 -2.00
C ILE A 113 -17.30 0.51 -2.21
N PHE A 114 -16.59 0.71 -3.34
CA PHE A 114 -15.36 -0.02 -3.63
C PHE A 114 -14.29 0.22 -2.57
N LEU A 115 -14.05 1.48 -2.18
CA LEU A 115 -13.11 1.82 -1.12
C LEU A 115 -13.50 1.20 0.22
N ALA A 116 -14.78 1.20 0.58
CA ALA A 116 -15.27 0.58 1.81
C ALA A 116 -15.05 -0.94 1.81
N ILE A 117 -15.35 -1.63 0.70
CA ILE A 117 -15.10 -3.07 0.54
C ILE A 117 -13.61 -3.37 0.69
N ASN A 118 -12.74 -2.61 0.03
CA ASN A 118 -11.29 -2.80 0.14
C ASN A 118 -10.78 -2.52 1.56
N LEU A 119 -11.34 -1.54 2.27
CA LEU A 119 -10.99 -1.27 3.66
C LEU A 119 -11.35 -2.44 4.57
N ILE A 120 -12.57 -2.99 4.44
CA ILE A 120 -13.01 -4.18 5.16
C ILE A 120 -12.08 -5.35 4.86
N TRP A 121 -11.72 -5.54 3.59
CA TRP A 121 -10.80 -6.59 3.15
C TRP A 121 -9.41 -6.46 3.79
N VAL A 122 -8.82 -5.26 3.78
CA VAL A 122 -7.52 -5.00 4.41
C VAL A 122 -7.58 -5.25 5.92
N ILE A 123 -8.63 -4.80 6.61
CA ILE A 123 -8.83 -5.05 8.04
C ILE A 123 -8.92 -6.57 8.31
N PHE A 124 -9.67 -7.29 7.47
CA PHE A 124 -9.78 -8.74 7.56
C PHE A 124 -8.42 -9.43 7.38
N CYS A 125 -7.63 -9.02 6.38
CA CYS A 125 -6.28 -9.55 6.17
C CYS A 125 -5.37 -9.27 7.38
N ILE A 126 -5.38 -8.05 7.94
CA ILE A 126 -4.61 -7.71 9.14
C ILE A 126 -5.02 -8.60 10.32
N PHE A 127 -6.32 -8.82 10.52
CA PHE A 127 -6.81 -9.69 11.60
C PHE A 127 -6.31 -11.13 11.43
N LEU A 128 -6.31 -11.66 10.20
CA LEU A 128 -5.71 -12.96 9.91
C LEU A 128 -4.22 -12.99 10.26
N PHE A 129 -3.45 -11.96 9.89
CA PHE A 129 -2.02 -11.89 10.22
C PHE A 129 -1.76 -11.85 11.72
N ILE A 130 -2.50 -11.05 12.48
CA ILE A 130 -2.35 -10.97 13.94
C ILE A 130 -2.67 -12.32 14.61
N LYS A 131 -3.62 -13.09 14.06
CA LYS A 131 -3.98 -14.41 14.59
C LYS A 131 -3.04 -15.52 14.17
N VAL A 132 -2.40 -15.40 13.01
CA VAL A 132 -1.53 -16.43 12.41
C VAL A 132 -0.06 -16.23 12.81
N ILE A 133 0.39 -14.99 12.97
CA ILE A 133 1.72 -14.69 13.48
C ILE A 133 1.68 -14.98 14.99
N PRO A 134 2.37 -16.03 15.49
CA PRO A 134 2.49 -16.21 16.93
C PRO A 134 3.06 -14.91 17.52
N PRO A 135 2.60 -14.46 18.71
CA PRO A 135 3.26 -13.35 19.38
C PRO A 135 4.76 -13.64 19.36
N PRO A 136 5.62 -12.64 19.07
CA PRO A 136 7.07 -12.86 18.99
C PRO A 136 7.45 -13.69 20.20
N SER A 137 7.88 -14.93 19.96
CA SER A 137 8.07 -15.93 21.01
C SER A 137 9.18 -15.40 21.89
N ASN A 138 8.81 -14.68 22.95
CA ASN A 138 9.66 -14.02 23.93
C ASN A 138 11.12 -14.04 23.50
N ALA A 139 11.45 -13.18 22.54
CA ALA A 139 12.82 -12.97 22.12
C ALA A 139 13.54 -12.47 23.37
N ASP A 140 14.16 -13.40 24.10
CA ASP A 140 15.07 -13.22 25.22
C ASP A 140 15.00 -11.83 25.85
N THR A 141 13.82 -11.46 26.37
CA THR A 141 13.67 -10.42 27.39
C THR A 141 13.97 -11.01 28.75
N SER A 142 14.87 -12.01 28.80
CA SER A 142 15.75 -12.13 29.93
C SER A 142 16.44 -10.77 30.02
N ASN A 143 16.06 -10.00 31.04
CA ASN A 143 16.97 -9.10 31.72
C ASN A 143 18.32 -9.81 31.78
N LYS A 144 19.18 -9.60 30.77
CA LYS A 144 20.61 -9.79 30.93
C LYS A 144 21.00 -8.67 31.86
N ASN A 145 20.74 -8.89 33.15
CA ASN A 145 21.56 -8.30 34.18
C ASN A 145 22.99 -8.41 33.65
N PRO A 146 23.72 -7.28 33.55
CA PRO A 146 25.07 -7.31 33.02
C PRO A 146 25.82 -8.46 33.69
N SER A 147 26.60 -9.22 32.90
CA SER A 147 27.28 -10.40 33.44
C SER A 147 28.04 -10.00 34.71
N PRO A 148 28.13 -10.88 35.72
CA PRO A 148 28.84 -10.57 36.95
C PRO A 148 30.24 -10.00 36.69
N GLU A 149 30.94 -10.49 35.67
CA GLU A 149 32.23 -9.97 35.18
C GLU A 149 32.16 -8.51 34.73
N TYR A 150 31.11 -8.11 34.00
CA TYR A 150 30.94 -6.72 33.57
C TYR A 150 30.69 -5.79 34.75
N ILE A 151 29.93 -6.26 35.76
CA ILE A 151 29.68 -5.51 37.00
C ILE A 151 30.99 -5.36 37.80
N GLU A 152 31.82 -6.40 37.83
CA GLU A 152 33.10 -6.40 38.54
C GLU A 152 34.11 -5.46 37.86
N MET A 153 34.20 -5.50 36.53
CA MET A 153 35.02 -4.59 35.74
C MET A 153 34.62 -3.12 35.94
N LEU A 154 33.31 -2.82 36.02
CA LEU A 154 32.85 -1.46 36.31
C LEU A 154 33.18 -1.00 37.73
N LYS A 155 33.19 -1.92 38.72
CA LYS A 155 33.63 -1.60 40.08
C LYS A 155 35.12 -1.29 40.13
N ASP A 156 35.95 -2.10 39.46
CA ASP A 156 37.39 -1.87 39.40
C ASP A 156 37.73 -0.52 38.74
N ILE A 157 37.06 -0.17 37.63
CA ILE A 157 37.21 1.14 36.98
C ILE A 157 36.77 2.31 37.89
N ARG A 158 35.71 2.11 38.69
CA ARG A 158 35.25 3.12 39.66
C ARG A 158 36.27 3.31 40.78
N ASP A 159 36.83 2.22 41.30
CA ASP A 159 37.70 2.21 42.46
C ASP A 159 39.15 2.62 42.11
N GLN A 160 39.53 2.55 40.81
CA GLN A 160 40.79 3.06 40.28
C GLN A 160 40.79 4.56 39.92
N ARG A 161 39.66 5.28 40.05
CA ARG A 161 39.69 6.74 39.85
C ARG A 161 40.38 7.41 41.04
N PRO A 162 41.48 8.16 40.84
CA PRO A 162 42.01 9.02 41.89
C PRO A 162 40.96 10.10 42.23
N GLN A 163 40.75 10.33 43.53
CA GLN A 163 39.88 11.38 44.06
C GLN A 163 40.34 12.77 43.64
#